data_AF-X0XEI5-F1
#
_entry.id   AF-X0XEI5-F1
#
_cell.length_a   1.000
_cell.length_b   1.000
_cell.length_c   1.000
_cell.angle_alpha   90.00
_cell.angle_beta   90.00
_cell.angle_gamma   90.00
#
_symmetry.space_group_name_H-M   'P 1'
#
loop_
_entity.id
_entity.type
_entity.pdbx_description
1 polymer ?
#
loop_
_entity_poly.entity_id
_entity_poly.type
_entity_poly.pdbx_seq_one_letter_code
_entity_poly.pdbx_strand_id
1 'polypeptide(L)' 'SSLDLLALELRERTARELMREPAVIKSTDNLHDAFVLIHRSDAGGLPVVDEEGRAVGYLDFLMIAPLWLEERAK' A
#
# COMPACT_ATOMS: atom_id res chain seq x y z
N SER A 1 18.58 3.80 -24.65
CA SER A 1 17.15 4.17 -24.61
C SER A 1 16.87 4.98 -23.36
N SER A 2 15.82 5.81 -23.31
CA SER A 2 15.40 6.51 -22.08
C SER A 2 15.12 5.55 -20.91
N LEU A 3 14.70 4.31 -21.21
CA LEU A 3 14.51 3.26 -20.21
C LEU A 3 15.84 2.76 -19.60
N ASP A 4 16.92 2.71 -20.37
CA ASP A 4 18.23 2.26 -19.86
C ASP A 4 18.83 3.27 -18.88
N LEU A 5 18.59 4.56 -19.12
CA LEU A 5 19.03 5.65 -18.23
C LEU A 5 18.28 5.60 -16.89
N LEU A 6 16.96 5.39 -16.93
CA LEU A 6 16.15 5.21 -15.72
C LEU A 6 16.56 3.95 -14.94
N ALA A 7 16.85 2.86 -15.63
CA ALA A 7 17.31 1.63 -14.99
C ALA A 7 18.66 1.81 -14.29
N LEU A 8 19.59 2.55 -14.91
CA LEU A 8 20.88 2.85 -14.29
C LEU A 8 20.72 3.75 -13.06
N GLU A 9 19.91 4.81 -13.17
CA GLU A 9 19.59 5.71 -12.06
C GLU A 9 18.97 4.97 -10.87
N LEU A 10 18.03 4.04 -11.13
CA LEU A 10 17.41 3.25 -10.07
C LEU A 10 18.36 2.24 -9.42
N ARG A 11 19.38 1.73 -10.14
CA ARG A 11 20.38 0.80 -9.56
C ARG A 11 21.30 1.48 -8.55
N GLU A 12 21.48 2.79 -8.67
CA GLU A 12 22.33 3.57 -7.77
C GLU A 12 21.58 4.08 -6.53
N ARG A 13 20.23 4.02 -6.55
CA ARG A 13 19.39 4.40 -5.41
C ARG A 13 19.12 3.23 -4.48
N THR A 14 19.16 3.51 -3.19
CA THR A 14 18.76 2.61 -2.11
C THR A 14 17.26 2.69 -1.86
N ALA A 15 16.68 1.63 -1.28
CA ALA A 15 15.29 1.66 -0.84
C ALA A 15 15.00 2.82 0.13
N ARG A 16 15.95 3.13 1.02
CA ARG A 16 15.84 4.24 1.99
C ARG A 16 15.61 5.59 1.31
N GLU A 17 16.19 5.82 0.14
CA GLU A 17 16.05 7.09 -0.61
C GLU A 17 14.71 7.19 -1.37
N LEU A 18 13.94 6.11 -1.41
CA LEU A 18 12.65 6.01 -2.11
C LEU A 18 11.48 5.83 -1.14
N MET A 19 11.74 5.26 0.04
CA MET A 19 10.73 4.96 1.04
C MET A 19 10.20 6.24 1.71
N ARG A 20 8.90 6.22 2.01
CA ARG A 20 8.19 7.18 2.85
C ARG A 20 7.65 6.46 4.07
N GLU A 21 7.27 7.23 5.09
CA GLU A 21 6.63 6.65 6.27
C GLU A 21 5.35 5.92 5.87
N PRO A 22 5.21 4.62 6.18
CA PRO A 22 4.05 3.85 5.76
C PRO A 22 2.85 4.16 6.66
N ALA A 23 1.67 4.27 6.05
CA ALA A 23 0.44 4.04 6.77
C ALA A 23 0.31 2.52 7.03
N VAL A 24 -0.08 2.15 8.24
CA VAL A 24 -0.23 0.74 8.66
C VAL A 24 -1.60 0.51 9.29
N ILE A 25 -2.06 -0.73 9.32
CA ILE A 25 -3.30 -1.16 9.98
C ILE A 25 -3.04 -2.38 10.86
N LYS A 26 -3.94 -2.64 11.79
CA LYS A 26 -4.02 -3.90 12.54
C LYS A 26 -4.99 -4.86 11.85
N SER A 27 -4.84 -6.15 12.12
CA SER A 27 -5.76 -7.19 11.62
C SER A 27 -7.19 -7.05 12.15
N THR A 28 -7.38 -6.29 13.24
CA THR A 28 -8.68 -5.97 13.84
C THR A 28 -9.34 -4.74 13.25
N ASP A 29 -8.63 -3.95 12.44
CA ASP A 29 -9.20 -2.79 11.77
C ASP A 29 -10.17 -3.22 10.68
N ASN A 30 -11.22 -2.44 10.46
CA ASN A 30 -12.21 -2.77 9.44
C ASN A 30 -11.73 -2.39 8.03
N LEU A 31 -12.25 -3.08 7.01
CA LEU A 31 -11.84 -2.89 5.62
C LEU A 31 -12.25 -1.51 5.06
N HIS A 32 -13.29 -0.88 5.59
CA HIS A 32 -13.69 0.46 5.14
C HIS A 32 -12.63 1.50 5.50
N ASP A 33 -12.14 1.49 6.74
CA ASP A 33 -11.11 2.43 7.18
C ASP A 33 -9.79 2.16 6.48
N ALA A 34 -9.45 0.89 6.23
CA ALA A 34 -8.32 0.51 5.41
C ALA A 34 -8.42 1.04 3.98
N PHE A 35 -9.59 0.93 3.33
CA PHE A 35 -9.84 1.47 1.99
C PHE A 35 -9.64 3.00 1.95
N VAL A 36 -10.22 3.71 2.92
CA VAL A 36 -10.06 5.17 3.05
C VAL A 36 -8.58 5.55 3.25
N LEU A 37 -7.85 4.79 4.07
CA LEU A 37 -6.44 5.04 4.37
C LEU A 37 -5.53 4.78 3.16
N ILE A 38 -5.76 3.70 2.40
CA ILE A 38 -5.07 3.43 1.13
C ILE A 38 -5.24 4.61 0.18
N HIS A 39 -6.48 5.09 0.00
CA HIS A 39 -6.76 6.19 -0.91
C HIS A 39 -6.12 7.52 -0.46
N ARG A 40 -6.22 7.85 0.84
CA ARG A 40 -5.63 9.08 1.40
C ARG A 40 -4.11 9.09 1.39
N SER A 41 -3.50 7.92 1.54
CA SER A 41 -2.05 7.78 1.54
C SER A 41 -1.47 7.60 0.13
N ASP A 42 -2.29 7.56 -0.92
CA ASP A 42 -1.85 7.24 -2.29
C ASP A 42 -0.98 5.97 -2.31
N ALA A 43 -1.36 4.98 -1.51
CA ALA A 43 -0.63 3.73 -1.38
C ALA A 43 -1.28 2.66 -2.28
N GLY A 44 -0.48 1.69 -2.75
CA GLY A 44 -1.01 0.49 -3.40
C GLY A 44 -1.63 -0.50 -2.41
N GLY A 45 -1.44 -0.29 -1.11
CA GLY A 45 -1.87 -1.18 -0.04
C GLY A 45 -1.19 -0.83 1.27
N LEU A 46 -1.53 -1.55 2.34
CA LEU A 46 -1.08 -1.26 3.71
C LEU A 46 -0.43 -2.49 4.34
N PRO A 47 0.74 -2.35 4.98
CA PRO A 47 1.24 -3.37 5.89
C PRO A 47 0.26 -3.59 7.05
N VAL A 48 0.03 -4.85 7.39
CA VAL A 48 -0.70 -5.24 8.60
C VAL A 48 0.32 -5.48 9.69
N VAL A 49 0.16 -4.84 10.85
CA VAL A 49 1.10 -4.92 11.99
C VAL A 49 0.47 -5.56 13.22
N ASP A 50 1.30 -6.16 14.07
CA ASP A 50 0.91 -6.62 15.41
C ASP A 50 0.91 -5.47 16.44
N GLU A 51 0.65 -5.79 17.71
CA GLU A 51 0.62 -4.83 18.81
C GLU A 51 1.99 -4.18 19.08
N GLU A 52 3.08 -4.85 18.72
CA GLU A 52 4.44 -4.32 18.81
C GLU A 52 4.86 -3.54 17.55
N GLY A 53 3.97 -3.37 16.57
CA GLY A 53 4.22 -2.65 15.32
C GLY A 53 5.02 -3.44 14.29
N ARG A 54 5.17 -4.76 14.46
CA ARG A 54 5.88 -5.62 13.50
C ARG A 54 4.94 -6.03 12.37
N ALA A 55 5.41 -5.95 11.13
CA ALA A 55 4.63 -6.38 9.97
C ALA A 55 4.36 -7.89 10.00
N VAL A 56 3.08 -8.26 9.98
CA VAL A 56 2.57 -9.64 9.96
C VAL A 56 1.81 -9.98 8.67
N GLY A 57 1.57 -9.00 7.80
CA GLY A 57 0.88 -9.20 6.53
C GLY A 57 0.84 -7.95 5.65
N TYR A 58 0.11 -8.03 4.54
CA TYR A 58 -0.10 -6.92 3.61
C TYR A 58 -1.51 -6.97 3.04
N LEU A 59 -2.21 -5.84 3.06
CA LEU A 59 -3.51 -5.65 2.44
C LEU A 59 -3.35 -4.89 1.12
N ASP A 60 -3.60 -5.59 0.01
CA ASP A 60 -3.50 -5.02 -1.33
C ASP A 60 -4.80 -4.29 -1.74
N PHE A 61 -4.67 -3.10 -2.33
CA PHE A 61 -5.81 -2.35 -2.83
C PHE A 61 -6.63 -3.15 -3.84
N LEU A 62 -5.98 -3.84 -4.79
CA LEU A 62 -6.67 -4.58 -5.83
C LEU A 62 -7.49 -5.76 -5.27
N MET A 63 -7.07 -6.32 -4.13
CA MET A 63 -7.81 -7.38 -3.44
C MET A 63 -9.15 -6.88 -2.88
N ILE A 64 -9.19 -5.66 -2.33
CA ILE A 64 -10.38 -5.14 -1.65
C ILE A 64 -11.23 -4.22 -2.52
N ALA A 65 -10.69 -3.65 -3.60
CA ALA A 65 -11.40 -2.75 -4.50
C ALA A 65 -12.76 -3.29 -5.00
N PRO A 66 -12.93 -4.59 -5.32
CA PRO A 66 -14.22 -5.13 -5.77
C PRO A 66 -15.37 -4.92 -4.78
N LEU A 67 -15.10 -4.92 -3.47
CA LEU A 67 -16.12 -4.78 -2.42
C LEU A 67 -16.89 -3.45 -2.51
N TRP A 68 -16.31 -2.42 -3.13
CA TRP A 68 -16.93 -1.10 -3.35
C TRP A 68 -17.38 -0.87 -4.80
N LEU A 69 -17.00 -1.73 -5.73
CA LEU A 69 -17.44 -1.65 -7.13
C LEU A 69 -18.82 -2.27 -7.32
N GLU A 70 -19.16 -3.29 -6.51
CA GLU A 70 -20.46 -3.96 -6.57
C GLU A 70 -21.62 -3.10 -6.04
N GLU A 71 -21.34 -2.11 -5.17
CA GLU A 71 -22.36 -1.18 -4.65
C GLU A 71 -22.85 -0.15 -5.68
N ARG A 72 -22.14 0.05 -6.80
CA ARG A 72 -22.57 1.02 -7.85
C ARG A 72 -23.40 0.39 -8.96
N ALA A 73 -23.68 -0.92 -8.88
CA ALA A 73 -24.43 -1.68 -9.89
C ALA A 73 -25.90 -1.94 -9.51
N LYS A 74 -26.40 -1.31 -8.44
CA LYS A 74 -27.82 -1.21 -8.09
C LYS A 74 -28.23 0.26 -8.03
#